data_AF-A0A973MN28-F1
#
_entry.id   AF-A0A973MN28-F1
#
_cell.length_a   1.000
_cell.length_b   1.000
_cell.length_c   1.000
_cell.angle_alpha   90.00
_cell.angle_beta   90.00
_cell.angle_gamma   90.00
#
_symmetry.space_group_name_H-M   'P 1'
#
loop_
_entity.id
_entity.type
_entity.pdbx_description
1 polymer ?
#
loop_
_entity_poly.entity_id
_entity_poly.type
_entity_poly.pdbx_seq_one_letter_code
_entity_poly.pdbx_strand_id
1 'polypeptide(L)'
;GASAAAAVASTLHRVLPSHGRTAAANPASEAPPPYSASPGGAPPPYSAHPGGGAPPEYSAVQGNGFDPRELTDFQLDELVHRIIGRITRLIRTELRMDRERIGRLRDPRR
;
A
#
# COMPACT_ATOMS: atom_id res chain seq x y z
N GLY A 1 4.36 -24.61 15.58
CA GLY A 1 3.53 -23.59 14.90
C GLY A 1 3.37 -23.78 13.40
N ALA A 2 3.44 -25.00 12.85
CA ALA A 2 3.39 -25.23 11.40
C ALA A 2 1.95 -25.38 10.82
N SER A 3 0.93 -25.57 11.66
CA SER A 3 -0.43 -25.89 11.23
C SER A 3 -1.21 -24.69 10.68
N ALA A 4 -0.98 -23.49 11.22
CA ALA A 4 -1.69 -22.28 10.80
C ALA A 4 -1.30 -21.84 9.36
N ALA A 5 -0.03 -21.95 9.00
CA ALA A 5 0.47 -21.57 7.67
C ALA A 5 -0.11 -22.46 6.56
N ALA A 6 -0.29 -23.76 6.84
CA ALA A 6 -0.87 -24.70 5.88
C ALA A 6 -2.35 -24.40 5.60
N ALA A 7 -3.13 -24.03 6.63
CA ALA A 7 -4.54 -23.68 6.48
C ALA A 7 -4.73 -22.43 5.60
N VAL A 8 -3.90 -21.41 5.78
CA VAL A 8 -3.94 -20.18 4.95
C VAL A 8 -3.60 -20.48 3.49
N ALA A 9 -2.61 -21.33 3.23
CA ALA A 9 -2.24 -21.75 1.87
C ALA A 9 -3.37 -22.53 1.17
N SER A 10 -4.07 -23.40 1.90
CA SER A 10 -5.20 -24.17 1.34
C SER A 10 -6.40 -23.30 0.99
N THR A 11 -6.68 -22.25 1.77
CA THR A 11 -7.79 -21.31 1.48
C THR A 11 -7.47 -20.44 0.27
N LEU A 12 -6.22 -20.01 0.11
CA LEU A 12 -5.78 -19.21 -1.05
C LEU A 12 -5.88 -20.00 -2.36
N HIS A 13 -5.54 -21.29 -2.36
CA HIS A 13 -5.65 -22.14 -3.54
C HIS A 13 -7.12 -22.39 -3.95
N ARG A 14 -8.06 -22.36 -2.99
CA ARG A 14 -9.49 -22.57 -3.25
C ARG A 14 -10.17 -21.36 -3.89
N VAL A 15 -9.63 -20.15 -3.67
CA VAL A 15 -10.26 -18.89 -4.07
C VAL A 15 -9.78 -18.39 -5.43
N LEU A 16 -8.78 -19.03 -6.05
CA LEU A 16 -8.28 -18.62 -7.37
C LEU A 16 -9.08 -19.30 -8.50
N PRO A 17 -9.92 -18.56 -9.24
CA PRO A 17 -10.53 -19.08 -10.46
C PRO A 17 -9.46 -19.30 -11.53
N SER A 18 -9.40 -20.53 -12.06
CA SER A 18 -8.67 -20.87 -13.28
C SER A 18 -9.28 -20.12 -14.46
N HIS A 19 -8.75 -18.94 -14.75
CA HIS A 19 -9.10 -18.22 -15.96
C HIS A 19 -8.36 -18.85 -17.13
N GLY A 20 -9.11 -19.69 -17.83
CA GLY A 20 -8.74 -20.28 -19.11
C GLY A 20 -8.23 -19.20 -20.07
N ARG A 21 -7.09 -19.51 -20.67
CA ARG A 21 -6.42 -18.70 -21.67
C ARG A 21 -7.21 -18.76 -22.98
N THR A 22 -8.01 -17.74 -23.27
CA THR A 22 -8.47 -17.45 -24.63
C THR A 22 -7.70 -16.23 -25.15
N ALA A 23 -6.84 -16.48 -26.13
CA ALA A 23 -6.18 -15.45 -26.92
C ALA A 23 -7.23 -14.78 -27.81
N ALA A 24 -7.49 -13.50 -27.59
CA ALA A 24 -8.20 -12.64 -28.53
C ALA A 24 -7.27 -11.49 -28.93
N ALA A 25 -7.14 -11.29 -30.23
CA ALA A 25 -6.20 -10.40 -30.89
C ALA A 25 -6.41 -8.92 -30.50
N ASN A 26 -5.34 -8.20 -30.21
CA ASN A 26 -5.33 -6.75 -30.06
C ASN A 26 -5.40 -6.08 -31.45
N PRO A 27 -6.38 -5.22 -31.75
CA PRO A 27 -6.22 -4.25 -32.83
C PRO A 27 -5.19 -3.20 -32.40
N ALA A 28 -4.33 -2.81 -33.34
CA ALA A 28 -3.19 -1.91 -33.14
C ALA A 28 -3.56 -0.66 -32.34
N SER A 29 -2.94 -0.48 -31.17
CA SER A 29 -3.03 0.75 -30.40
C SER A 29 -2.10 1.78 -31.02
N GLU A 30 -2.65 2.85 -31.56
CA GLU A 30 -1.91 4.02 -32.03
C GLU A 30 -1.12 4.63 -30.87
N ALA A 31 0.14 4.96 -31.11
CA ALA A 31 1.05 5.46 -30.07
C ALA A 31 0.63 6.86 -29.60
N PRO A 32 0.68 7.16 -28.28
CA PRO A 32 0.38 8.50 -27.79
C PRO A 32 1.40 9.53 -28.29
N PRO A 33 1.01 10.82 -28.44
CA PRO A 33 1.91 11.87 -28.87
C PRO A 33 3.06 12.08 -27.85
N PRO A 34 4.23 12.58 -28.30
CA PRO A 34 5.36 12.83 -27.41
C PRO A 34 5.01 13.91 -26.39
N TYR A 35 5.40 13.68 -25.13
CA TYR A 35 5.18 14.61 -24.03
C TYR A 35 6.08 15.85 -24.22
N SER A 36 5.48 17.02 -24.42
CA SER A 36 6.20 18.29 -24.37
C SER A 36 6.64 18.54 -22.93
N ALA A 37 7.96 18.55 -22.68
CA ALA A 37 8.50 18.96 -21.39
C ALA A 37 8.18 20.45 -21.18
N SER A 38 7.37 20.77 -20.16
CA SER A 38 7.21 22.15 -19.70
C SER A 38 8.58 22.66 -19.23
N PRO A 39 9.00 23.88 -19.61
CA PRO A 39 10.24 24.46 -19.11
C PRO A 39 10.11 24.64 -17.61
N GLY A 40 11.07 24.05 -16.88
CA GLY A 40 11.10 24.00 -15.43
C GLY A 40 11.05 25.39 -14.80
N GLY A 41 9.97 25.66 -14.07
CA GLY A 41 10.00 26.62 -12.97
C GLY A 41 10.66 25.93 -11.77
N ALA A 42 11.68 26.57 -11.20
CA ALA A 42 12.24 26.13 -9.92
C ALA A 42 11.11 26.05 -8.87
N PRO A 43 11.06 24.99 -8.04
CA PRO A 43 10.09 24.95 -6.96
C PRO A 43 10.34 26.15 -6.03
N PRO A 44 9.28 26.74 -5.44
CA PRO A 44 9.45 27.80 -4.47
C PRO A 44 10.36 27.34 -3.33
N PRO A 45 11.19 28.24 -2.76
CA PRO A 45 12.03 27.89 -1.62
C PRO A 45 11.14 27.36 -0.49
N TYR A 46 11.53 26.23 0.09
CA TYR A 46 10.84 25.64 1.23
C TYR A 46 10.88 26.65 2.38
N SER A 47 9.77 27.34 2.61
CA SER A 47 9.62 28.18 3.79
C SER A 47 9.51 27.24 4.97
N ALA A 48 10.50 27.26 5.88
CA ALA A 48 10.39 26.58 7.15
C ALA A 48 9.16 27.15 7.86
N HIS A 49 8.08 26.37 7.90
CA HIS A 49 6.91 26.73 8.69
C HIS A 49 7.39 27.00 10.13
N PRO A 50 7.03 28.13 10.77
CA PRO A 50 7.18 28.30 12.22
C PRO A 50 6.14 27.41 12.91
N GLY A 51 6.28 26.11 12.70
CA GLY A 51 5.44 25.04 13.23
C GLY A 51 6.29 23.98 13.90
N GLY A 52 7.55 24.31 14.24
CA GLY A 52 8.39 23.55 15.17
C GLY A 52 7.86 23.62 16.61
N GLY A 53 6.54 23.60 16.77
CA GLY A 53 5.94 23.23 18.03
C GLY A 53 6.26 21.76 18.29
N ALA A 54 6.56 21.45 19.54
CA ALA A 54 6.69 20.08 19.99
C ALA A 54 5.53 19.23 19.43
N PRO A 55 5.77 17.94 19.09
CA PRO A 55 4.68 17.05 18.74
C PRO A 55 3.60 17.15 19.84
N PRO A 56 2.31 17.12 19.47
CA PRO A 56 1.25 17.22 20.46
C PRO A 56 1.52 16.22 21.58
N GLU A 57 1.50 16.71 22.82
CA GLU A 57 1.69 15.84 23.97
C GLU A 57 0.64 14.74 23.92
N TYR A 58 1.08 13.51 24.16
CA TYR A 58 0.20 12.37 24.23
C TYR A 58 -0.67 12.51 25.48
N SER A 59 -1.86 13.08 25.32
CA SER A 59 -2.85 13.14 26.39
C SER A 59 -3.55 11.79 26.47
N ALA A 60 -3.47 11.14 27.63
CA ALA A 60 -4.17 9.89 27.87
C ALA A 60 -5.69 10.11 27.69
N VAL A 61 -6.33 9.22 26.94
CA VAL A 61 -7.78 9.25 26.76
C VAL A 61 -8.44 9.13 28.14
N GLN A 62 -9.30 10.09 28.50
CA GLN A 62 -10.02 10.12 29.77
C GLN A 62 -10.79 8.81 30.01
N GLY A 63 -10.97 8.43 31.27
CA GLY A 63 -11.28 7.08 31.77
C GLY A 63 -12.61 6.43 31.39
N ASN A 64 -13.25 6.83 30.29
CA ASN A 64 -14.23 6.05 29.54
C ASN A 64 -13.57 5.42 28.30
N GLY A 65 -12.41 4.78 28.54
CA GLY A 65 -11.52 4.24 27.52
C GLY A 65 -12.15 3.11 26.70
N PHE A 66 -11.71 3.00 25.45
CA PHE A 66 -12.00 1.87 24.58
C PHE A 66 -11.64 0.55 25.28
N ASP A 67 -12.65 -0.26 25.63
CA ASP A 67 -12.42 -1.64 26.06
C ASP A 67 -12.49 -2.57 24.84
N PRO A 68 -11.35 -3.14 24.40
CA PRO A 68 -11.35 -4.08 23.28
C PRO A 68 -12.20 -5.33 23.54
N ARG A 69 -12.47 -5.67 24.81
CA ARG A 69 -13.30 -6.82 25.17
C ARG A 69 -14.80 -6.58 24.99
N GLU A 70 -15.22 -5.33 24.85
CA GLU A 70 -16.62 -4.95 24.63
C GLU A 70 -16.97 -4.85 23.13
N LEU A 71 -16.02 -5.12 22.24
CA LEU A 71 -16.27 -5.14 20.80
C LEU A 71 -17.25 -6.26 20.41
N THR A 72 -18.24 -5.92 19.58
CA THR A 72 -19.02 -6.94 18.89
C THR A 72 -18.19 -7.60 17.80
N ASP A 73 -18.54 -8.82 17.42
CA ASP A 73 -17.84 -9.57 16.35
C ASP A 73 -17.77 -8.76 15.05
N PHE A 74 -18.86 -8.10 14.68
CA PHE A 74 -18.90 -7.22 13.50
C PHE A 74 -17.93 -6.03 13.61
N GLN A 75 -17.84 -5.39 14.78
CA GLN A 75 -16.91 -4.27 14.98
C GLN A 75 -15.46 -4.73 14.95
N LEU A 76 -15.19 -5.92 15.50
CA LEU A 76 -13.88 -6.56 15.42
C LEU A 76 -13.51 -6.87 13.96
N ASP A 77 -14.42 -7.45 13.19
CA ASP A 77 -14.22 -7.75 11.77
C ASP A 77 -13.96 -6.47 10.96
N GLU A 78 -14.75 -5.41 11.18
CA GLU A 78 -14.57 -4.12 10.52
C GLU A 78 -13.24 -3.45 10.91
N LEU A 79 -12.81 -3.58 12.17
CA LEU A 79 -11.53 -3.07 12.63
C LEU A 79 -10.38 -3.83 11.95
N VAL A 80 -10.43 -5.16 11.96
CA VAL A 80 -9.43 -6.02 11.35
C VAL A 80 -9.36 -5.76 9.84
N HIS A 81 -10.50 -5.65 9.16
CA HIS A 81 -10.57 -5.34 7.73
C HIS A 81 -9.89 -4.01 7.41
N ARG A 82 -10.18 -2.96 8.19
CA ARG A 82 -9.54 -1.64 8.02
C ARG A 82 -8.04 -1.67 8.28
N ILE A 83 -7.60 -2.37 9.32
CA ILE A 83 -6.17 -2.50 9.65
C ILE A 83 -5.42 -3.24 8.53
N ILE A 84 -5.92 -4.39 8.10
CA ILE A 84 -5.31 -5.19 7.03
C ILE A 84 -5.25 -4.39 5.74
N GLY A 85 -6.34 -3.72 5.35
CA GLY A 85 -6.37 -2.86 4.16
C GLY A 85 -5.29 -1.78 4.20
N ARG A 86 -5.10 -1.13 5.35
CA ARG A 86 -4.07 -0.10 5.52
C ARG A 86 -2.66 -0.66 5.47
N ILE A 87 -2.38 -1.73 6.22
CA ILE A 87 -1.06 -2.36 6.29
C ILE A 87 -0.64 -2.90 4.93
N THR A 88 -1.53 -3.62 4.24
CA THR A 88 -1.21 -4.19 2.93
C THR A 88 -0.91 -3.12 1.88
N ARG A 89 -1.57 -1.96 1.94
CA ARG A 89 -1.26 -0.83 1.06
C ARG A 89 0.16 -0.29 1.29
N LEU A 90 0.56 -0.12 2.56
CA LEU A 90 1.91 0.33 2.92
C LEU A 90 2.98 -0.69 2.48
N ILE A 91 2.75 -1.97 2.75
CA ILE A 91 3.68 -3.03 2.32
C ILE A 91 3.80 -3.03 0.80
N ARG A 92 2.68 -2.89 0.07
CA ARG A 92 2.71 -2.84 -1.41
C ARG A 92 3.54 -1.68 -1.94
N THR A 93 3.47 -0.50 -1.30
CA THR A 93 4.28 0.65 -1.69
C THR A 93 5.76 0.43 -1.38
N GLU A 94 6.10 -0.07 -0.20
CA GLU A 94 7.49 -0.39 0.16
C GLU A 94 8.11 -1.41 -0.79
N LEU A 95 7.39 -2.49 -1.10
CA LEU A 95 7.89 -3.53 -2.02
C LEU A 95 8.01 -3.02 -3.46
N ARG A 96 7.14 -2.11 -3.90
CA ARG A 96 7.29 -1.46 -5.20
C ARG A 96 8.56 -0.62 -5.25
N MET A 97 8.77 0.23 -4.25
CA MET A 97 9.97 1.07 -4.17
C MET A 97 11.24 0.21 -4.07
N ASP A 98 11.19 -0.88 -3.30
CA ASP A 98 12.32 -1.79 -3.14
C ASP A 98 12.68 -2.47 -4.45
N ARG A 99 11.69 -2.90 -5.24
CA ARG A 99 11.91 -3.45 -6.59
C ARG A 99 12.54 -2.42 -7.53
N GLU A 100 12.04 -1.18 -7.54
CA GLU A 100 12.61 -0.11 -8.37
C GLU A 100 14.07 0.18 -7.98
N ARG A 101 14.35 0.20 -6.67
CA ARG A 101 15.70 0.41 -6.12
C ARG A 101 16.65 -0.73 -6.50
N ILE A 102 16.26 -1.98 -6.27
CA ILE A 102 17.05 -3.16 -6.61
C ILE A 102 17.27 -3.22 -8.14
N GLY A 103 16.26 -2.88 -8.93
CA GLY A 103 16.36 -2.81 -10.39
C GLY A 103 17.42 -1.82 -10.87
N ARG A 104 17.48 -0.62 -10.27
CA ARG A 104 18.53 0.38 -10.57
C ARG A 104 19.92 -0.08 -10.14
N LEU A 105 20.04 -0.73 -8.99
CA LEU A 105 21.34 -1.26 -8.50
C LEU A 105 21.87 -2.37 -9.41
N ARG A 106 20.97 -3.10 -10.06
CA ARG A 106 21.31 -4.20 -10.97
C ARG A 106 21.39 -3.77 -12.44
N ASP A 107 21.19 -2.51 -12.77
CA ASP A 107 21.27 -2.02 -14.14
C ASP A 107 22.73 -1.72 -14.52
N PRO A 108 23.37 -2.54 -15.38
CA PRO A 108 24.76 -2.34 -15.76
C PRO A 108 24.97 -1.18 -16.74
N ARG A 109 23.88 -0.53 -17.19
CA ARG A 109 23.93 0.62 -18.11
C ARG A 109 23.98 1.97 -17.38
N ARG A 110 24.00 1.96 -16.05
CA ARG A 110 24.18 3.13 -15.18
C ARG A 110 25.59 3.24 -14.67
#